data_AF-A0A9W7CSX6-F1
#
_entry.id   AF-A0A9W7CSX6-F1
#
_cell.length_a   1.000
_cell.length_b   1.000
_cell.length_c   1.000
_cell.angle_alpha   90.00
_cell.angle_beta   90.00
_cell.angle_gamma   90.00
#
_symmetry.space_group_name_H-M   'P 1'
#
loop_
_entity.id
_entity.type
_entity.pdbx_description
1 polymer ?
#
loop_
_entity_poly.entity_id
_entity_poly.type
_entity_poly.pdbx_seq_one_letter_code
_entity_poly.pdbx_strand_id
1 'polypeptide(L)'
;MGFTTFTTWLLYWINLSLFILVQTYLGQLFIYAMPSVEVAAIVGVLINAIFLLFAGFNPPAGSIPAGYKWLYSLTPQRYILSLLVSILFGNCPEDPTFDEATQTYINVRSELACQPLQNTPLSIGHTTVKGYVEDVFNMKYDDMWSNFGYVLVFLVVFRVMSLLALRYINHQKR
;
A
#
# COMPACT_ATOMS: atom_id res chain seq x y z
N MET A 1 -6.34 -6.19 -19.14
CA MET A 1 -6.80 -5.87 -17.77
C MET A 1 -7.35 -4.46 -17.78
N GLY A 2 -8.59 -4.26 -17.33
CA GLY A 2 -9.25 -2.96 -17.31
C GLY A 2 -10.19 -2.86 -16.11
N PHE A 3 -10.57 -1.65 -15.71
CA PHE A 3 -11.49 -1.44 -14.61
C PHE A 3 -12.86 -2.01 -14.97
N THR A 4 -13.42 -2.83 -14.08
CA THR A 4 -14.75 -3.45 -14.27
C THR A 4 -15.88 -2.47 -13.98
N THR A 5 -15.64 -1.47 -13.12
CA THR A 5 -16.61 -0.45 -12.74
C THR A 5 -15.99 0.94 -12.66
N PHE A 6 -16.82 1.97 -12.85
CA PHE A 6 -16.41 3.37 -12.66
C PHE A 6 -15.94 3.64 -11.23
N THR A 7 -16.59 3.03 -10.24
CA THR A 7 -16.20 3.17 -8.82
C THR A 7 -14.79 2.65 -8.57
N THR A 8 -14.45 1.47 -9.09
CA THR A 8 -13.09 0.90 -8.99
C THR A 8 -12.06 1.83 -9.64
N TRP A 9 -12.36 2.35 -10.84
CA TRP A 9 -11.50 3.32 -11.52
C TRP A 9 -11.29 4.59 -10.69
N LEU A 10 -12.36 5.16 -10.15
CA LEU A 10 -12.32 6.39 -9.38
C LEU A 10 -11.51 6.19 -8.08
N LEU A 11 -11.76 5.12 -7.33
CA LEU A 11 -11.02 4.80 -6.10
C LEU A 11 -9.53 4.57 -6.38
N TYR A 12 -9.21 3.89 -7.48
CA TYR A 12 -7.82 3.69 -7.91
C TYR A 12 -7.14 5.02 -8.26
N TRP A 13 -7.83 5.90 -9.00
CA TRP A 13 -7.33 7.22 -9.35
C TRP A 13 -7.13 8.12 -8.13
N ILE A 14 -8.07 8.11 -7.18
CA ILE A 14 -7.97 8.83 -5.92
C ILE A 14 -6.75 8.33 -5.13
N ASN A 15 -6.58 7.01 -5.00
CA ASN A 15 -5.44 6.45 -4.28
C ASN A 15 -4.09 6.85 -4.90
N LEU A 16 -3.97 6.81 -6.23
CA LEU A 16 -2.75 7.28 -6.91
C LEU A 16 -2.50 8.77 -6.72
N SER A 17 -3.55 9.59 -6.76
CA SER A 17 -3.45 11.02 -6.53
C SER A 17 -3.02 11.34 -5.10
N LEU A 18 -3.56 10.61 -4.11
CA LEU A 18 -3.13 10.70 -2.71
C LEU A 18 -1.67 10.25 -2.53
N PHE A 19 -1.23 9.21 -3.25
CA PHE A 19 0.18 8.80 -3.22
C PHE A 19 1.11 9.90 -3.71
N ILE A 20 0.82 10.51 -4.85
CA ILE A 20 1.61 11.62 -5.38
C ILE A 20 1.64 12.78 -4.38
N LEU A 21 0.50 13.08 -3.74
CA LEU A 21 0.41 14.15 -2.75
C LEU A 21 1.23 13.85 -1.49
N VAL A 22 1.21 12.61 -0.99
CA VAL A 22 2.06 12.15 0.14
C VAL A 22 3.52 12.34 -0.20
N GLN A 23 3.95 11.87 -1.38
CA GLN A 23 5.35 11.99 -1.82
C GLN A 23 5.76 13.46 -1.97
N THR A 24 4.86 14.30 -2.47
CA THR A 24 5.09 15.75 -2.61
C THR A 24 5.27 16.41 -1.24
N TYR A 25 4.40 16.13 -0.27
CA TYR A 25 4.50 16.72 1.07
C TYR A 25 5.71 16.20 1.84
N LEU A 26 6.09 14.94 1.65
CA LEU A 26 7.32 14.40 2.21
C LEU A 26 8.56 15.08 1.61
N GLY A 27 8.59 15.31 0.29
CA GLY A 27 9.66 16.06 -0.37
C GLY A 27 9.76 17.50 0.13
N GLN A 28 8.62 18.19 0.27
CA GLN A 28 8.56 19.53 0.84
C GLN A 28 9.13 19.57 2.27
N LEU A 29 8.75 18.61 3.12
CA LEU A 29 9.29 18.49 4.46
C LEU A 29 10.82 18.43 4.45
N PHE A 30 11.41 17.58 3.60
CA PHE A 30 12.87 17.45 3.53
C PHE A 30 13.56 18.70 3.02
N ILE A 31 13.01 19.35 2.00
CA ILE A 31 13.57 20.60 1.48
C ILE A 31 13.57 21.69 2.55
N TYR A 32 12.52 21.78 3.37
CA TYR A 32 12.44 22.79 4.43
C TYR A 32 13.27 22.43 5.67
N ALA A 33 13.45 21.14 5.96
CA ALA A 33 14.19 20.69 7.13
C ALA A 33 15.71 20.67 6.91
N MET A 34 16.18 20.40 5.70
CA MET A 34 17.60 20.17 5.42
C MET A 34 18.34 21.45 5.01
N PRO A 35 19.66 21.55 5.27
CA PRO A 35 20.44 22.76 5.01
C PRO A 35 20.68 23.05 3.52
N SER A 36 20.58 22.02 2.67
CA SER A 36 20.72 22.16 1.22
C SER A 36 19.84 21.16 0.48
N VAL A 37 19.61 21.42 -0.81
CA VAL A 37 18.79 20.57 -1.67
C VAL A 37 19.45 19.20 -1.91
N GLU A 38 20.78 19.17 -1.97
CA GLU A 38 21.55 17.93 -2.15
C GLU A 38 21.38 17.00 -0.93
N VAL A 39 21.44 17.55 0.28
CA VAL A 39 21.22 16.78 1.52
C VAL A 39 19.78 16.29 1.56
N ALA A 40 18.80 17.14 1.23
CA ALA A 40 17.39 16.76 1.14
C ALA A 40 17.16 15.60 0.16
N ALA A 41 17.82 15.61 -1.00
CA ALA A 41 17.71 14.56 -1.99
C ALA A 41 18.26 13.22 -1.47
N ILE A 42 19.43 13.22 -0.85
CA ILE A 42 20.05 12.00 -0.28
C ILE A 42 19.16 11.41 0.83
N VAL A 43 18.66 12.25 1.74
CA VAL A 43 17.72 11.81 2.79
C VAL A 43 16.42 11.29 2.17
N GLY A 44 15.91 11.97 1.15
CA GLY A 44 14.71 11.55 0.43
C GLY A 44 14.86 10.16 -0.18
N VAL A 45 15.99 9.86 -0.83
CA VAL A 45 16.28 8.53 -1.38
C VAL A 45 16.34 7.48 -0.27
N LEU A 46 17.04 7.77 0.83
CA LEU A 46 17.16 6.85 1.97
C LEU A 46 15.79 6.52 2.57
N ILE A 47 14.98 7.53 2.88
CA ILE A 47 13.66 7.32 3.49
C ILE A 47 12.71 6.60 2.53
N ASN A 48 12.73 6.92 1.23
CA ASN A 48 11.93 6.19 0.24
C ASN A 48 12.35 4.72 0.12
N ALA A 49 13.65 4.42 0.18
CA ALA A 49 14.12 3.03 0.17
C ALA A 49 13.65 2.26 1.41
N ILE A 50 13.68 2.89 2.60
CA ILE A 50 13.15 2.31 3.83
C ILE A 50 11.64 2.05 3.68
N PHE A 51 10.88 3.03 3.21
CA PHE A 51 9.43 2.86 3.00
C PHE A 51 9.11 1.79 1.97
N LEU A 52 9.89 1.67 0.90
CA LEU A 52 9.70 0.60 -0.09
C LEU A 52 9.92 -0.78 0.53
N LEU A 53 11.00 -0.94 1.32
CA LEU A 53 11.32 -2.19 2.01
C LEU A 53 10.22 -2.61 2.99
N PHE A 54 9.60 -1.63 3.66
CA PHE A 54 8.53 -1.85 4.63
C PHE A 54 7.12 -1.57 4.07
N ALA A 55 6.94 -1.57 2.74
CA ALA A 55 5.62 -1.43 2.13
C ALA A 55 4.78 -2.72 2.25
N GLY A 56 5.42 -3.87 2.54
CA GLY A 56 4.76 -5.16 2.72
C GLY A 56 4.55 -5.99 1.45
N PHE A 57 5.31 -5.70 0.38
CA PHE A 57 5.39 -6.53 -0.82
C PHE A 57 6.58 -7.49 -0.77
N ASN A 58 7.80 -6.96 -0.60
CA ASN A 58 9.02 -7.75 -0.52
C ASN A 58 9.92 -7.20 0.61
N PRO A 59 9.93 -7.81 1.81
CA PRO A 59 9.18 -9.00 2.18
C PRO A 59 7.65 -8.78 2.27
N PRO A 60 6.83 -9.81 2.05
CA PRO A 60 5.39 -9.73 2.28
C PRO A 60 5.08 -9.33 3.72
N ALA A 61 3.99 -8.59 3.94
CA ALA A 61 3.64 -8.07 5.27
C ALA A 61 3.61 -9.14 6.37
N GLY A 62 3.18 -10.37 6.04
CA GLY A 62 3.12 -11.50 6.96
C GLY A 62 4.49 -11.97 7.48
N SER A 63 5.58 -11.73 6.75
CA SER A 63 6.94 -12.16 7.12
C SER A 63 7.80 -11.06 7.73
N ILE A 64 7.26 -9.86 7.94
CA ILE A 64 7.98 -8.76 8.61
C ILE A 64 8.18 -9.13 10.09
N PRO A 65 9.44 -9.18 10.59
CA PRO A 65 9.71 -9.53 11.98
C PRO A 65 9.02 -8.59 12.97
N ALA A 66 8.59 -9.14 14.12
CA ALA A 66 7.83 -8.40 15.13
C ALA A 66 8.50 -7.07 15.56
N GLY A 67 9.82 -7.07 15.72
CA GLY A 67 10.60 -5.88 16.09
C GLY A 67 10.58 -4.74 15.05
N TYR A 68 10.23 -5.03 13.80
CA TYR A 68 10.14 -4.03 12.71
C TYR A 68 8.70 -3.70 12.30
N LYS A 69 7.68 -4.30 12.93
CA LYS A 69 6.27 -4.01 12.61
C LYS A 69 5.86 -2.55 12.82
N TRP A 70 6.58 -1.81 13.68
CA TRP A 70 6.37 -0.38 13.84
C TRP A 70 6.78 0.40 12.60
N LEU A 71 7.89 0.04 11.93
CA LEU A 71 8.29 0.65 10.66
C LEU A 71 7.30 0.35 9.55
N TYR A 72 6.81 -0.89 9.49
CA TYR A 72 5.71 -1.25 8.60
C TYR A 72 4.50 -0.33 8.85
N SER A 73 4.14 -0.06 10.11
CA SER A 73 3.01 0.82 10.46
C SER A 73 3.24 2.31 10.21
N LEU A 74 4.48 2.77 10.29
CA LEU A 74 4.87 4.15 10.00
C LEU A 74 5.07 4.42 8.50
N THR A 75 5.08 3.37 7.68
CA THR A 75 5.32 3.49 6.23
C THR A 75 4.02 3.87 5.52
N PRO A 76 3.90 5.09 4.94
CA PRO A 76 2.67 5.49 4.25
C PRO A 76 2.42 4.66 2.99
N GLN A 77 3.49 4.21 2.32
CA GLN A 77 3.44 3.41 1.09
C GLN A 77 2.74 2.06 1.31
N ARG A 78 2.75 1.51 2.53
CA ARG A 78 2.03 0.27 2.87
C ARG A 78 0.53 0.41 2.60
N TYR A 79 -0.06 1.53 3.01
CA TYR A 79 -1.50 1.73 2.97
C TYR A 79 -1.94 1.96 1.52
N ILE A 80 -1.12 2.70 0.77
CA ILE A 80 -1.32 2.96 -0.65
C ILE A 80 -1.22 1.67 -1.46
N LEU A 81 -0.22 0.83 -1.19
CA LEU A 81 -0.07 -0.45 -1.85
C LEU A 81 -1.25 -1.38 -1.51
N SER A 82 -1.62 -1.46 -0.24
CA SER A 82 -2.79 -2.23 0.20
C SER A 82 -4.06 -1.78 -0.52
N LEU A 83 -4.27 -0.46 -0.70
CA LEU A 83 -5.37 0.09 -1.49
C LEU A 83 -5.29 -0.29 -2.97
N LEU A 84 -4.12 -0.13 -3.62
CA LEU A 84 -3.95 -0.48 -5.03
C LEU A 84 -4.30 -1.94 -5.29
N VAL A 85 -3.79 -2.84 -4.44
CA VAL A 85 -3.98 -4.28 -4.60
C VAL A 85 -5.41 -4.67 -4.25
N SER A 86 -5.93 -4.24 -3.10
CA SER A 86 -7.28 -4.62 -2.66
C SER A 86 -8.38 -4.11 -3.59
N ILE A 87 -8.28 -2.89 -4.13
CA ILE A 87 -9.27 -2.33 -5.07
C ILE A 87 -9.39 -3.18 -6.35
N LEU A 88 -8.28 -3.75 -6.83
CA LEU A 88 -8.23 -4.52 -8.07
C LEU A 88 -8.41 -6.03 -7.87
N PHE A 89 -7.90 -6.57 -6.76
CA PHE A 89 -7.73 -8.00 -6.54
C PHE A 89 -8.41 -8.52 -5.26
N GLY A 90 -9.00 -7.64 -4.44
CA GLY A 90 -9.63 -8.02 -3.17
C GLY A 90 -11.15 -8.08 -3.20
N ASN A 91 -11.81 -7.49 -4.22
CA ASN A 91 -13.27 -7.47 -4.28
C ASN A 91 -13.84 -8.73 -4.94
N CYS A 92 -14.20 -9.71 -4.11
CA CYS A 92 -14.98 -10.87 -4.50
C CYS A 92 -16.22 -10.96 -3.57
N PRO A 93 -17.43 -10.63 -4.05
CA PRO A 93 -18.64 -10.63 -3.20
C PRO A 93 -19.01 -12.00 -2.64
N GLU A 94 -18.65 -13.06 -3.36
CA GLU A 94 -18.93 -14.44 -3.00
C GLU A 94 -17.75 -15.30 -3.43
N ASP A 95 -17.05 -15.88 -2.46
CA ASP A 95 -15.84 -16.66 -2.72
C ASP A 95 -16.20 -18.00 -3.38
N PRO A 96 -15.44 -18.44 -4.41
CA PRO A 96 -15.65 -19.74 -5.02
C PRO A 96 -15.29 -20.85 -4.03
N THR A 97 -15.97 -21.98 -4.11
CA THR A 97 -15.72 -23.13 -3.25
C THR A 97 -14.84 -24.14 -3.98
N PHE A 98 -13.82 -24.68 -3.32
CA PHE A 98 -13.01 -25.76 -3.87
C PHE A 98 -13.69 -27.11 -3.60
N ASP A 99 -13.99 -27.86 -4.64
CA ASP A 99 -14.54 -29.21 -4.54
C ASP A 99 -13.38 -30.23 -4.57
N GLU A 100 -13.19 -30.94 -3.46
CA GLU A 100 -12.15 -31.96 -3.32
C GLU A 100 -12.41 -33.20 -4.21
N ALA A 101 -13.66 -33.52 -4.53
CA ALA A 101 -13.99 -34.70 -5.32
C ALA A 101 -13.66 -34.50 -6.81
N THR A 102 -13.92 -33.31 -7.34
CA THR A 102 -13.65 -32.96 -8.74
C THR A 102 -12.31 -32.26 -8.94
N GLN A 103 -11.63 -31.87 -7.85
CA GLN A 103 -10.38 -31.09 -7.86
C GLN A 103 -10.53 -29.76 -8.63
N THR A 104 -11.72 -29.14 -8.53
CA THR A 104 -12.05 -27.91 -9.27
C THR A 104 -12.79 -26.91 -8.39
N TYR A 105 -12.68 -25.63 -8.74
CA TYR A 105 -13.49 -24.59 -8.11
C TYR A 105 -14.89 -24.54 -8.73
N ILE A 106 -15.91 -24.50 -7.88
CA ILE A 106 -17.31 -24.27 -8.23
C ILE A 106 -17.70 -22.83 -7.91
N ASN A 107 -18.69 -22.29 -8.62
CA ASN A 107 -19.20 -20.92 -8.47
C ASN A 107 -18.14 -19.83 -8.73
N VAL A 108 -17.18 -20.09 -9.62
CA VAL A 108 -16.17 -19.09 -10.01
C VAL A 108 -16.83 -17.94 -10.75
N ARG A 109 -16.75 -16.74 -10.18
CA ARG A 109 -17.22 -15.51 -10.79
C ARG A 109 -16.18 -14.90 -11.72
N SER A 110 -16.61 -14.03 -12.64
CA SER A 110 -15.75 -13.40 -13.65
C SER A 110 -14.70 -12.43 -13.10
N GLU A 111 -14.92 -11.91 -11.90
CA GLU A 111 -14.10 -10.93 -11.22
C GLU A 111 -12.74 -11.53 -10.89
N LEU A 112 -11.67 -10.77 -11.16
CA LEU A 112 -10.30 -11.28 -11.05
C LEU A 112 -9.95 -11.76 -9.64
N ALA A 113 -10.48 -11.10 -8.61
CA ALA A 113 -10.35 -11.50 -7.22
C ALA A 113 -10.91 -12.91 -6.92
N CYS A 114 -11.99 -13.30 -7.62
CA CYS A 114 -12.65 -14.58 -7.47
C CYS A 114 -12.01 -15.70 -8.31
N GLN A 115 -11.03 -15.38 -9.16
CA GLN A 115 -10.40 -16.38 -10.02
C GLN A 115 -9.45 -17.27 -9.18
N PRO A 116 -9.43 -18.59 -9.43
CA PRO A 116 -8.42 -19.48 -8.88
C PRO A 116 -7.01 -19.03 -9.26
N LEU A 117 -6.09 -19.01 -8.30
CA LEU A 117 -4.71 -18.68 -8.58
C LEU A 117 -4.06 -19.84 -9.35
N GLN A 118 -3.45 -19.55 -10.49
CA GLN A 118 -2.80 -20.56 -11.34
C GLN A 118 -1.29 -20.62 -11.05
N ASN A 119 -0.71 -21.80 -11.28
CA ASN A 119 0.73 -22.05 -11.16
C ASN A 119 1.30 -21.74 -9.76
N THR A 120 0.52 -22.00 -8.70
CA THR A 120 1.03 -21.88 -7.33
C THR A 120 2.07 -22.96 -7.05
N PRO A 121 3.14 -22.65 -6.29
CA PRO A 121 4.04 -23.67 -5.77
C PRO A 121 3.27 -24.67 -4.91
N LEU A 122 3.71 -25.94 -4.85
CA LEU A 122 3.06 -26.97 -4.03
C LEU A 122 2.97 -26.63 -2.53
N SER A 123 3.76 -25.67 -2.05
CA SER A 123 3.70 -25.17 -0.67
C SER A 123 2.51 -24.23 -0.41
N ILE A 124 1.88 -23.71 -1.46
CA ILE A 124 0.72 -22.81 -1.40
C ILE A 124 -0.45 -23.60 -1.97
N GLY A 125 -1.33 -24.08 -1.09
CA GLY A 125 -2.49 -24.89 -1.46
C GLY A 125 -3.45 -24.18 -2.42
N HIS A 126 -4.61 -24.80 -2.66
CA HIS A 126 -5.65 -24.19 -3.49
C HIS A 126 -6.12 -22.87 -2.87
N THR A 127 -5.88 -21.76 -3.58
CA THR A 127 -6.35 -20.43 -3.18
C THR A 127 -6.83 -19.63 -4.38
N THR A 128 -7.60 -18.57 -4.12
CA THR A 128 -8.01 -17.58 -5.11
C THR A 128 -7.03 -16.41 -5.14
N VAL A 129 -7.16 -15.53 -6.14
CA VAL A 129 -6.38 -14.29 -6.19
C VAL A 129 -6.61 -13.45 -4.92
N LYS A 130 -7.86 -13.29 -4.48
CA LYS A 130 -8.19 -12.61 -3.21
C LYS A 130 -7.51 -13.29 -2.02
N GLY A 131 -7.70 -14.60 -1.86
CA GLY A 131 -7.15 -15.36 -0.73
C GLY A 131 -5.63 -15.22 -0.65
N TYR A 132 -4.94 -15.34 -1.78
CA TYR A 132 -3.49 -15.16 -1.84
C TYR A 132 -3.03 -13.76 -1.40
N VAL A 133 -3.71 -12.71 -1.87
CA VAL A 133 -3.40 -11.33 -1.51
C VAL A 133 -3.63 -11.07 -0.02
N GLU A 134 -4.69 -11.63 0.56
CA GLU A 134 -5.01 -11.49 1.97
C GLU A 134 -4.05 -12.27 2.86
N ASP A 135 -3.75 -13.53 2.51
CA ASP A 135 -2.94 -14.41 3.35
C ASP A 135 -1.44 -14.08 3.28
N VAL A 136 -0.91 -13.78 2.09
CA VAL A 136 0.53 -13.55 1.89
C VAL A 136 0.90 -12.10 2.16
N PHE A 137 0.12 -11.16 1.63
CA PHE A 137 0.44 -9.73 1.68
C PHE A 137 -0.34 -8.95 2.75
N ASN A 138 -1.33 -9.57 3.40
CA ASN A 138 -2.20 -8.92 4.39
C ASN A 138 -2.89 -7.65 3.83
N MET A 139 -3.38 -7.73 2.58
CA MET A 139 -4.02 -6.61 1.88
C MET A 139 -5.50 -6.90 1.63
N LYS A 140 -6.34 -6.57 2.61
CA LYS A 140 -7.78 -6.89 2.60
C LYS A 140 -8.61 -5.80 1.96
N TYR A 141 -9.68 -6.19 1.28
CA TYR A 141 -10.66 -5.22 0.74
C TYR A 141 -11.44 -4.52 1.85
N ASP A 142 -11.74 -5.22 2.94
CA ASP A 142 -12.50 -4.67 4.07
C ASP A 142 -11.77 -3.53 4.79
N ASP A 143 -10.42 -3.54 4.75
CA ASP A 143 -9.59 -2.51 5.38
C ASP A 143 -9.44 -1.23 4.52
N MET A 144 -10.06 -1.19 3.33
CA MET A 144 -9.89 -0.10 2.35
C MET A 144 -10.15 1.29 2.96
N TRP A 145 -11.28 1.47 3.65
CA TRP A 145 -11.62 2.78 4.23
C TRP A 145 -10.68 3.19 5.37
N SER A 146 -10.26 2.23 6.19
CA SER A 146 -9.25 2.46 7.22
C SER A 146 -7.92 2.88 6.60
N ASN A 147 -7.49 2.22 5.53
CA ASN A 147 -6.27 2.56 4.80
C ASN A 147 -6.33 3.96 4.18
N PHE A 148 -7.45 4.36 3.58
CA PHE A 148 -7.65 5.75 3.14
C PHE A 148 -7.53 6.74 4.30
N GLY A 149 -8.12 6.42 5.46
CA GLY A 149 -8.00 7.23 6.68
C GLY A 149 -6.55 7.42 7.10
N TYR A 150 -5.74 6.35 7.14
CA TYR A 150 -4.33 6.45 7.47
C TYR A 150 -3.55 7.32 6.49
N VAL A 151 -3.79 7.19 5.18
CA VAL A 151 -3.15 8.03 4.16
C VAL A 151 -3.45 9.51 4.39
N LEU A 152 -4.69 9.87 4.73
CA LEU A 152 -5.08 11.25 5.06
C LEU A 152 -4.37 11.75 6.34
N VAL A 153 -4.21 10.90 7.36
CA VAL A 153 -3.45 11.24 8.56
C VAL A 153 -1.99 11.55 8.22
N PHE A 154 -1.32 10.72 7.41
CA PHE A 154 0.05 10.98 6.97
C PHE A 154 0.18 12.29 6.20
N LEU A 155 -0.79 12.61 5.33
CA LEU A 155 -0.82 13.89 4.62
C LEU A 155 -0.85 15.08 5.58
N VAL A 156 -1.75 15.05 6.56
CA VAL A 156 -1.85 16.12 7.57
C VAL A 156 -0.56 16.22 8.37
N VAL A 157 -0.01 15.09 8.83
CA VAL A 157 1.23 15.05 9.61
C VAL A 157 2.40 15.63 8.82
N PHE A 158 2.65 15.18 7.58
CA PHE A 158 3.73 15.73 6.76
C PHE A 158 3.52 17.21 6.47
N ARG A 159 2.28 17.65 6.25
CA ARG A 159 1.97 19.07 6.04
C ARG A 159 2.27 19.92 7.26
N VAL A 160 1.84 19.49 8.44
CA VAL A 160 2.09 20.20 9.71
C VAL A 160 3.59 20.25 9.98
N MET A 161 4.32 19.13 9.84
CA MET A 161 5.77 19.11 10.03
C MET A 161 6.50 20.03 9.04
N SER A 162 6.04 20.10 7.78
CA SER A 162 6.62 20.99 6.77
C SER A 162 6.44 22.46 7.16
N LEU A 163 5.25 22.83 7.65
CA LEU A 163 4.97 24.20 8.12
C LEU A 163 5.78 24.56 9.36
N LEU A 164 5.95 23.62 10.29
CA LEU A 164 6.80 23.81 11.46
C LEU A 164 8.27 23.97 11.08
N ALA A 165 8.78 23.13 10.16
CA ALA A 165 10.13 23.26 9.63
C ALA A 165 10.34 24.66 9.01
N LEU A 166 9.42 25.10 8.15
CA LEU A 166 9.48 26.43 7.54
C LEU A 166 9.44 27.57 8.56
N ARG A 167 8.68 27.41 9.66
CA ARG A 167 8.54 28.45 10.69
C ARG A 167 9.76 28.56 11.60
N TYR A 168 10.36 27.43 11.97
CA TYR A 168 11.33 27.36 13.06
C TYR A 168 12.76 27.05 12.61
N ILE A 169 12.96 26.49 11.41
CA ILE A 169 14.29 26.16 10.88
C ILE A 169 14.70 27.28 9.92
N ASN A 170 15.83 27.93 10.21
CA ASN A 170 16.40 28.97 9.35
C ASN A 170 17.87 28.66 9.07
N HIS A 171 18.14 28.16 7.87
CA HIS A 171 19.50 27.83 7.42
C HIS A 171 20.28 29.05 6.90
N GLN A 172 19.65 30.23 6.79
CA GLN A 172 20.31 31.46 6.32
C GLN A 172 20.95 32.27 7.46
N LYS A 173 20.62 31.99 8.72
CA LYS A 173 21.32 32.56 9.88
C LYS A 173 22.54 31.70 10.20
N ARG A 174 23.62 31.88 9.43
CA ARG A 174 24.96 31.44 9.80
C ARG A 174 25.91 32.62 9.81
#